data_AF-A0A2E2MY73-F1
#
_entry.id   AF-A0A2E2MY73-F1
#
_cell.length_a   1.000
_cell.length_b   1.000
_cell.length_c   1.000
_cell.angle_alpha   90.00
_cell.angle_beta   90.00
_cell.angle_gamma   90.00
#
_symmetry.space_group_name_H-M   'P 1'
#
loop_
_entity.id
_entity.type
_entity.pdbx_description
1 polymer ?
#
loop_
_entity_poly.entity_id
_entity_poly.type
_entity_poly.pdbx_seq_one_letter_code
_entity_poly.pdbx_strand_id
1 'polypeptide(L)' 'MQAIAGLLIFLWVFGSWLTHLVVCFTEEAWGFLIAGAIFFPVAVVHGTGAWFGAW' A
#
# COMPACT_ATOMS: atom_id res chain seq x y z
N MET A 1 -25.06 4.61 -3.05
CA MET A 1 -24.39 3.96 -1.89
C MET A 1 -23.29 3.01 -2.34
N GLN A 2 -23.57 2.03 -3.21
CA GLN A 2 -22.58 1.06 -3.70
C GLN A 2 -21.35 1.70 -4.39
N ALA A 3 -21.57 2.67 -5.28
CA ALA A 3 -20.49 3.33 -6.03
C ALA A 3 -19.51 4.12 -5.15
N ILE A 4 -20.00 4.77 -4.09
CA ILE A 4 -19.17 5.55 -3.18
C ILE A 4 -18.26 4.62 -2.37
N ALA A 5 -18.81 3.54 -1.82
CA ALA A 5 -18.03 2.56 -1.08
C ALA A 5 -16.93 1.94 -1.97
N GLY A 6 -17.26 1.56 -3.21
CA GLY A 6 -16.28 1.06 -4.16
C GLY A 6 -15.17 2.06 -4.48
N LEU A 7 -15.51 3.35 -4.67
CA LEU A 7 -14.54 4.41 -4.89
C LEU A 7 -13.60 4.59 -3.70
N LEU A 8 -14.14 4.60 -2.47
CA LEU A 8 -13.34 4.74 -1.25
C LEU A 8 -12.36 3.57 -1.07
N ILE A 9 -12.82 2.35 -1.32
CA ILE A 9 -11.96 1.15 -1.27
C ILE A 9 -10.87 1.24 -2.33
N PHE A 10 -11.20 1.62 -3.57
CA PHE A 10 -10.22 1.78 -4.64
C PHE A 10 -9.15 2.82 -4.27
N LEU A 11 -9.55 3.99 -3.79
CA LEU A 11 -8.62 5.06 -3.41
C LEU A 11 -7.72 4.65 -2.24
N TRP A 12 -8.28 3.98 -1.22
CA TRP A 12 -7.50 3.46 -0.11
C TRP A 12 -6.46 2.44 -0.58
N VAL A 13 -6.91 1.44 -1.33
CA VAL A 13 -6.08 0.34 -1.81
C VAL A 13 -4.98 0.83 -2.75
N PHE A 14 -5.32 1.67 -3.73
CA PHE A 14 -4.36 2.22 -4.69
C PHE A 14 -3.39 3.21 -4.02
N GLY A 15 -3.91 4.10 -3.17
CA GLY A 15 -3.08 5.03 -2.42
C GLY A 15 -2.10 4.32 -1.51
N SER A 16 -2.55 3.29 -0.79
CA SER A 16 -1.72 2.47 0.08
C SER A 16 -0.61 1.77 -0.72
N TRP A 17 -0.97 1.14 -1.84
CA TRP A 17 0.00 0.48 -2.71
C TRP A 17 1.09 1.45 -3.23
N LEU A 18 0.73 2.67 -3.64
CA LEU A 18 1.70 3.69 -4.02
C LEU A 18 2.62 4.09 -2.87
N THR A 19 2.08 4.27 -1.67
CA THR A 19 2.89 4.57 -0.48
C THR A 19 3.88 3.45 -0.19
N HIS A 20 3.46 2.19 -0.26
CA HIS A 20 4.36 1.05 -0.09
C HIS A 20 5.55 1.11 -1.07
N LEU A 21 5.30 1.41 -2.36
CA LEU A 21 6.38 1.54 -3.34
C LEU A 21 7.36 2.64 -2.94
N VAL A 22 6.86 3.84 -2.63
CA VAL A 22 7.71 4.99 -2.29
C VAL A 22 8.56 4.70 -1.05
N VAL A 23 7.95 4.17 0.03
CA VAL A 23 8.65 3.81 1.26
C VAL A 23 9.72 2.76 0.97
N CYS A 24 9.36 1.63 0.33
CA CYS A 24 10.31 0.55 0.13
C CYS A 24 11.42 0.88 -0.88
N PHE A 25 11.19 1.76 -1.86
CA PHE A 25 12.28 2.30 -2.70
C PHE A 25 13.20 3.22 -1.90
N THR A 26 12.65 4.06 -1.02
CA THR A 26 13.44 5.01 -0.19
C THR A 26 14.30 4.28 0.83
N GLU A 27 13.80 3.17 1.38
CA GLU A 27 14.47 2.37 2.41
C GLU A 27 15.28 1.20 1.84
N GLU A 28 15.36 1.07 0.51
CA GLU A 28 16.01 -0.06 -0.16
C GLU A 28 15.48 -1.44 0.31
N ALA A 29 14.20 -1.50 0.70
CA ALA A 29 13.52 -2.69 1.19
C ALA A 29 13.06 -3.60 0.01
N TRP A 30 14.02 -4.08 -0.79
CA TRP A 30 13.78 -4.81 -2.03
C TRP A 30 12.92 -6.08 -1.85
N GLY A 31 13.11 -6.80 -0.74
CA GLY A 31 12.30 -7.97 -0.42
C GLY A 31 10.82 -7.60 -0.23
N PHE A 32 10.55 -6.45 0.40
CA PHE A 32 9.19 -5.93 0.57
C PHE A 32 8.59 -5.45 -0.74
N LEU A 33 9.36 -4.82 -1.63
CA LEU A 33 8.92 -4.47 -2.99
C LEU A 33 8.46 -5.71 -3.77
N ILE A 34 9.25 -6.79 -3.73
CA ILE A 34 8.88 -8.06 -4.38
C ILE A 34 7.63 -8.64 -3.73
N ALA A 35 7.57 -8.67 -2.39
CA ALA A 35 6.41 -9.17 -1.67
C ALA A 35 5.12 -8.39 -2.01
N GLY A 36 5.19 -7.07 -2.11
CA GLY A 36 4.09 -6.22 -2.52
C GLY A 36 3.65 -6.40 -3.98
N ALA A 37 4.57 -6.79 -4.87
CA ALA A 37 4.28 -7.06 -6.28
C ALA A 37 3.60 -8.43 -6.48
N ILE A 38 3.99 -9.46 -5.72
CA ILE A 38 3.45 -10.83 -5.89
C ILE A 38 2.27 -11.13 -4.95
N PHE A 39 2.16 -10.43 -3.83
CA PHE A 39 1.09 -10.59 -2.86
C PHE A 39 0.57 -9.22 -2.43
N PHE A 40 -0.29 -8.67 -3.28
CA PHE A 40 -0.89 -7.33 -3.16
C PHE A 40 -1.37 -6.91 -1.75
N PRO A 41 -1.97 -7.80 -0.92
CA PRO A 41 -2.34 -7.43 0.45
C PRO A 41 -1.18 -6.93 1.32
N VAL A 42 0.06 -7.39 1.10
CA VAL A 42 1.25 -6.89 1.81
C VAL A 42 1.45 -5.41 1.52
N ALA A 43 1.37 -5.00 0.26
CA ALA A 43 1.50 -3.60 -0.11
C ALA A 43 0.38 -2.74 0.48
N VAL A 44 -0.84 -3.28 0.61
CA VAL A 44 -1.95 -2.53 1.23
C VAL A 44 -1.76 -2.39 2.75
N VAL A 45 -1.34 -3.43 3.47
CA VAL A 45 -1.11 -3.33 4.93
C VAL A 45 0.10 -2.42 5.21
N HIS A 46 1.21 -2.64 4.50
CA HIS A 46 2.42 -1.85 4.63
C HIS A 46 2.27 -0.41 4.11
N GLY A 47 1.48 -0.16 3.08
CA GLY A 47 1.21 1.22 2.68
C GLY A 47 0.38 1.96 3.72
N THR A 48 -0.62 1.27 4.30
CA THR A 48 -1.59 1.89 5.20
C THR A 48 -0.97 2.24 6.55
N GLY A 49 -0.20 1.33 7.16
CA GLY A 49 0.47 1.69 8.42
C GLY A 49 1.60 2.73 8.28
N ALA A 50 2.12 3.00 7.06
CA ALA A 50 3.05 4.12 6.84
C ALA A 50 2.36 5.44 7.13
N TRP A 51 1.07 5.54 6.77
CA TRP A 51 0.26 6.73 7.06
C TRP A 51 0.07 6.98 8.56
N PHE A 52 0.25 5.93 9.37
CA PHE A 52 0.13 5.96 10.82
C PHE A 52 1.49 5.91 11.53
N GLY A 53 2.61 6.01 10.80
CA GLY A 53 3.97 6.06 11.36
C GLY A 53 4.45 4.75 11.99
N ALA A 54 3.93 3.60 11.53
CA ALA A 54 4.36 2.29 12.03
C ALA A 54 5.73 1.85 11.47
N TRP A 55 6.20 2.48 10.40
CA TRP A 55 7.49 2.30 9.73
C TRP A 55 7.92 3.64 9.13
#